data_AF-A0A5E4QGH8-F1
#
_entry.id   AF-A0A5E4QGH8-F1
#
_cell.length_a   1.000
_cell.length_b   1.000
_cell.length_c   1.000
_cell.angle_alpha   90.00
_cell.angle_beta   90.00
_cell.angle_gamma   90.00
#
_symmetry.space_group_name_H-M   'P 1'
#
loop_
_entity.id
_entity.type
_entity.pdbx_description
1 polymer ?
#
loop_
_entity_poly.entity_id
_entity_poly.type
_entity_poly.pdbx_seq_one_letter_code
_entity_poly.pdbx_strand_id
1 'polypeptide(L)'
;MDPMPVLPPYPHPGLDAPSADFVEVLDPPPIDWVPATPSTAYTLASRAFITGREGWDKSPLWTIRVHRDENLIPGKLAISHGTAYIPFNGKEVSVQEFEVLCAASDVLEWVSTSNDQIPEHALPAGNTHIGEPLYVVPQ
;
A
#
# COMPACT_ATOMS: atom_id res chain seq x y z
N MET A 1 -46.21 -30.73 38.20
CA MET A 1 -45.43 -30.10 37.12
C MET A 1 -46.44 -29.40 36.25
N ASP A 2 -46.55 -28.08 36.38
CA ASP A 2 -47.47 -27.29 35.56
C ASP A 2 -46.90 -27.14 34.14
N PRO A 3 -47.71 -27.28 33.07
CA PRO A 3 -47.23 -27.05 31.71
C PRO A 3 -47.00 -25.55 31.45
N MET A 4 -45.86 -25.23 30.85
CA MET A 4 -45.49 -23.87 30.46
C MET A 4 -46.51 -23.28 29.45
N PRO A 5 -46.80 -21.96 29.51
CA PRO A 5 -47.68 -21.33 28.54
C PRO A 5 -47.02 -21.25 27.15
N VAL A 6 -47.75 -21.65 26.11
CA VAL A 6 -47.34 -21.51 24.70
C VAL A 6 -47.49 -20.05 24.29
N LEU A 7 -46.38 -19.40 23.92
CA LEU A 7 -46.38 -18.03 23.41
C LEU A 7 -47.04 -17.97 22.01
N PRO A 8 -47.77 -16.90 21.67
CA PRO A 8 -48.29 -16.70 20.32
C PRO A 8 -47.14 -16.46 19.32
N PRO A 9 -47.32 -16.76 18.02
CA PRO A 9 -46.32 -16.46 17.01
C PRO A 9 -46.10 -14.94 16.94
N TYR A 10 -44.84 -14.52 17.04
CA TYR A 10 -44.47 -13.11 16.85
C TYR A 10 -44.84 -12.67 15.43
N PRO A 11 -45.55 -11.54 15.24
CA PRO A 11 -45.71 -10.96 13.92
C PRO A 11 -44.33 -10.51 13.43
N HIS A 12 -43.91 -11.04 12.29
CA HIS A 12 -42.72 -10.60 11.58
C HIS A 12 -42.84 -9.09 11.29
N PRO A 13 -41.93 -8.23 11.80
CA PRO A 13 -41.75 -6.92 11.20
C PRO A 13 -41.26 -7.16 9.78
N GLY A 14 -41.96 -6.58 8.80
CA GLY A 14 -41.67 -6.76 7.39
C GLY A 14 -40.19 -6.53 7.07
N LEU A 15 -39.72 -7.22 6.04
CA LEU A 15 -38.48 -6.92 5.34
C LEU A 15 -38.48 -5.44 4.94
N ASP A 16 -37.93 -4.61 5.81
CA ASP A 16 -37.40 -3.29 5.49
C ASP A 16 -36.31 -2.98 6.53
N ALA A 17 -35.36 -3.91 6.64
CA ALA A 17 -34.04 -3.55 7.13
C ALA A 17 -33.28 -3.07 5.90
N PRO A 18 -32.67 -1.86 5.92
CA PRO A 18 -31.67 -1.53 4.91
C PRO A 18 -30.65 -2.65 4.98
N SER A 19 -30.50 -3.36 3.86
CA SER A 19 -29.52 -4.41 3.69
C SER A 19 -28.23 -3.86 4.26
N ALA A 20 -27.79 -4.37 5.42
CA ALA A 20 -26.49 -4.04 5.95
C ALA A 20 -25.55 -4.34 4.80
N ASP A 21 -24.99 -3.27 4.22
CA ASP A 21 -24.05 -3.34 3.12
C ASP A 21 -22.95 -4.28 3.59
N PHE A 22 -23.07 -5.55 3.22
CA PHE A 22 -21.96 -6.45 3.21
C PHE A 22 -21.10 -5.87 2.09
N VAL A 23 -20.22 -4.95 2.48
CA VAL A 23 -19.09 -4.57 1.66
C VAL A 23 -18.24 -5.83 1.64
N GLU A 24 -18.63 -6.76 0.75
CA GLU A 24 -17.68 -7.68 0.18
C GLU A 24 -16.60 -6.75 -0.35
N VAL A 25 -15.46 -6.71 0.33
CA VAL A 25 -14.29 -5.97 -0.15
C VAL A 25 -13.90 -6.73 -1.42
N LEU A 26 -14.52 -6.31 -2.53
CA LEU A 26 -14.37 -6.82 -3.88
C LEU A 26 -12.92 -6.57 -4.26
N ASP A 27 -12.09 -7.58 -4.04
CA ASP A 27 -10.64 -7.56 -4.19
C ASP A 27 -9.95 -6.49 -3.31
N PRO A 28 -8.77 -6.77 -2.73
CA PRO A 28 -7.97 -5.68 -2.19
C PRO A 28 -7.76 -4.65 -3.31
N PRO A 29 -7.69 -3.33 -2.98
CA PRO A 29 -7.40 -2.33 -3.99
C PRO A 29 -6.17 -2.78 -4.77
N PRO A 30 -6.16 -2.58 -6.11
CA PRO A 30 -5.14 -3.16 -6.97
C PRO A 30 -3.72 -2.69 -6.58
N ILE A 31 -3.65 -1.58 -5.83
CA ILE A 31 -2.47 -1.00 -5.21
C ILE A 31 -2.79 -0.65 -3.75
N ASP A 32 -1.90 -1.04 -2.84
CA ASP A 32 -2.02 -0.82 -1.41
C ASP A 32 -0.68 -0.39 -0.81
N TRP A 33 -0.73 0.44 0.24
CA TRP A 33 0.45 0.90 0.96
C TRP A 33 0.40 0.34 2.38
N VAL A 34 1.27 -0.64 2.66
CA VAL A 34 1.19 -1.42 3.89
C VAL A 34 2.28 -0.97 4.86
N PRO A 35 1.92 -0.52 6.07
CA PRO A 35 2.90 -0.15 7.11
C PRO A 35 3.82 -1.32 7.45
N ALA A 36 5.13 -1.06 7.50
CA ALA A 36 6.14 -2.05 7.77
C ALA A 36 7.40 -1.43 8.42
N THR A 37 8.24 -2.31 8.93
CA THR A 37 9.60 -2.04 9.38
C THR A 37 10.54 -2.99 8.63
N PRO A 38 11.87 -2.81 8.70
CA PRO A 38 12.80 -3.73 8.05
C PRO A 38 12.63 -5.19 8.50
N SER A 39 12.18 -5.41 9.75
CA SER A 39 11.94 -6.74 10.29
C SER A 39 10.61 -7.35 9.86
N THR A 40 9.56 -6.55 9.66
CA THR A 40 8.24 -7.06 9.25
C THR A 40 8.06 -7.10 7.74
N ALA A 41 8.86 -6.35 6.98
CA ALA A 41 8.73 -6.24 5.53
C ALA A 41 8.82 -7.58 4.79
N TYR A 42 9.61 -8.55 5.27
CA TYR A 42 9.70 -9.88 4.66
C TYR A 42 8.33 -10.60 4.58
N THR A 43 7.40 -10.30 5.48
CA THR A 43 6.04 -10.86 5.46
C THR A 43 5.22 -10.38 4.26
N LEU A 44 5.62 -9.26 3.65
CA LEU A 44 5.00 -8.66 2.49
C LEU A 44 5.61 -9.13 1.17
N ALA A 45 6.62 -10.02 1.17
CA ALA A 45 7.33 -10.42 -0.04
C ALA A 45 6.44 -11.03 -1.14
N SER A 46 5.31 -11.64 -0.76
CA SER A 46 4.32 -12.17 -1.71
C SER A 46 3.42 -11.10 -2.32
N ARG A 47 3.38 -9.89 -1.76
CA ARG A 47 2.49 -8.78 -2.16
C ARG A 47 3.26 -7.55 -2.63
N ALA A 48 4.51 -7.40 -2.23
CA ALA A 48 5.35 -6.25 -2.53
C ALA A 48 5.69 -6.20 -4.01
N PHE A 49 5.52 -5.03 -4.61
CA PHE A 49 5.87 -4.81 -6.00
C PHE A 49 7.38 -4.57 -6.12
N ILE A 50 8.07 -5.41 -6.90
CA ILE A 50 9.51 -5.27 -7.12
C ILE A 50 9.73 -4.10 -8.08
N THR A 51 10.36 -3.03 -7.59
CA THR A 51 10.55 -1.80 -8.37
C THR A 51 11.92 -1.61 -8.97
N GLY A 52 12.85 -2.48 -8.59
CA GLY A 52 14.22 -2.41 -9.07
C GLY A 52 15.04 -3.60 -8.60
N ARG A 53 16.31 -3.57 -8.96
CA ARG A 53 17.30 -4.53 -8.48
C ARG A 53 18.61 -3.83 -8.17
N GLU A 54 19.21 -4.17 -7.03
CA GLU A 54 20.53 -3.67 -6.66
C GLU A 54 21.55 -3.93 -7.77
N GLY A 55 22.42 -2.95 -8.04
CA GLY A 55 23.36 -3.02 -9.15
C GLY A 55 24.38 -4.15 -9.01
N TRP A 56 24.85 -4.40 -7.78
CA TRP A 56 25.97 -5.31 -7.48
C TRP A 56 25.55 -6.77 -7.34
N ASP A 57 24.49 -7.07 -6.60
CA ASP A 57 24.06 -8.45 -6.30
C ASP A 57 22.71 -8.84 -6.92
N LYS A 58 22.05 -7.90 -7.63
CA LYS A 58 20.74 -8.08 -8.27
C LYS A 58 19.59 -8.41 -7.30
N SER A 59 19.79 -8.17 -5.99
CA SER A 59 18.73 -8.35 -5.01
C SER A 59 17.55 -7.41 -5.27
N PRO A 60 16.31 -7.82 -4.91
CA PRO A 60 15.14 -7.02 -5.17
C PRO A 60 15.14 -5.72 -4.35
N LEU A 61 14.73 -4.64 -5.00
CA LEU A 61 14.39 -3.37 -4.37
C LEU A 61 12.89 -3.19 -4.39
N TRP A 62 12.34 -2.72 -3.27
CA TRP A 62 10.93 -2.36 -3.15
C TRP A 62 10.79 -0.87 -2.94
N THR A 63 9.72 -0.30 -3.47
CA THR A 63 9.36 1.08 -3.20
C THR A 63 8.70 1.18 -1.84
N ILE A 64 9.16 2.17 -1.08
CA ILE A 64 8.55 2.56 0.20
C ILE A 64 8.17 4.03 0.16
N ARG A 65 7.38 4.47 1.15
CA ARG A 65 7.18 5.88 1.45
C ARG A 65 7.19 6.14 2.95
N VAL A 66 7.53 7.36 3.35
CA VAL A 66 7.67 7.77 4.75
C VAL A 66 7.00 9.12 4.97
N HIS A 67 6.20 9.23 6.02
CA HIS A 67 5.70 10.52 6.51
C HIS A 67 6.78 11.24 7.29
N ARG A 68 7.17 12.44 6.85
CA ARG A 68 8.20 13.26 7.50
C ARG A 68 7.99 14.75 7.25
N ASP A 69 7.90 15.53 8.32
CA ASP A 69 7.72 16.99 8.26
C ASP A 69 6.55 17.40 7.33
N GLU A 70 5.39 16.74 7.48
CA GLU A 70 4.18 16.93 6.63
C GLU A 70 4.35 16.54 5.15
N ASN A 71 5.51 16.01 4.76
CA ASN A 71 5.75 15.43 3.44
C ASN A 71 5.56 13.91 3.50
N LEU A 72 5.10 13.35 2.39
CA LEU A 72 5.11 11.92 2.14
C LEU A 72 6.21 11.65 1.11
N ILE A 73 7.33 11.10 1.57
CA ILE A 73 8.57 11.01 0.80
C ILE A 73 8.76 9.56 0.34
N PRO A 74 8.78 9.29 -0.98
CA PRO A 74 9.08 7.96 -1.50
C PRO A 74 10.56 7.64 -1.32
N GLY A 75 10.86 6.35 -1.21
CA GLY A 75 12.20 5.83 -1.01
C GLY A 75 12.32 4.38 -1.46
N LYS A 76 13.37 3.72 -0.98
CA LYS A 76 13.71 2.35 -1.34
C LYS A 76 13.97 1.47 -0.14
N LEU A 77 13.57 0.21 -0.25
CA LEU A 77 13.92 -0.85 0.68
C LEU A 77 14.76 -1.90 -0.04
N ALA A 78 16.02 -2.03 0.38
CA ALA A 78 16.86 -3.16 0.04
C ALA A 78 16.49 -4.32 0.96
N ILE A 79 15.48 -5.10 0.56
CA ILE A 79 14.90 -6.14 1.42
C ILE A 79 15.94 -7.21 1.78
N SER A 80 16.85 -7.58 0.88
CA SER A 80 17.93 -8.54 1.20
C SER A 80 18.90 -8.03 2.28
N HIS A 81 19.05 -6.70 2.40
CA HIS A 81 19.94 -6.05 3.37
C HIS A 81 19.18 -5.56 4.61
N GLY A 82 17.86 -5.72 4.67
CA GLY A 82 17.03 -5.21 5.75
C GLY A 82 17.22 -3.71 6.00
N THR A 83 17.45 -2.92 4.95
CA THR A 83 17.73 -1.48 5.10
C THR A 83 16.89 -0.63 4.15
N ALA A 84 16.23 0.37 4.72
CA ALA A 84 15.37 1.30 3.99
C ALA A 84 15.97 2.71 3.98
N TYR A 85 15.81 3.42 2.86
CA TYR A 85 16.37 4.75 2.64
C TYR A 85 15.36 5.69 2.00
N ILE A 86 15.39 6.96 2.40
CA ILE A 86 14.69 8.07 1.73
C ILE A 86 15.70 9.16 1.32
N PRO A 87 15.48 9.85 0.19
CA PRO A 87 16.21 11.07 -0.12
C PRO A 87 15.69 12.20 0.79
N PHE A 88 16.58 12.81 1.55
CA PHE A 88 16.25 13.94 2.42
C PHE A 88 17.41 14.93 2.52
N ASN A 89 17.15 16.19 2.22
CA ASN A 89 18.12 17.29 2.31
C ASN A 89 19.45 17.00 1.57
N GLY A 90 19.35 16.43 0.36
CA GLY A 90 20.50 16.07 -0.49
C GLY A 90 21.29 14.84 -0.05
N LYS A 91 20.77 14.05 0.90
CA LYS A 91 21.41 12.82 1.41
C LYS A 91 20.42 11.65 1.42
N GLU A 92 20.94 10.43 1.37
CA GLU A 92 20.15 9.24 1.72
C GLU A 92 20.14 9.05 3.24
N VAL A 93 18.95 8.99 3.82
CA VAL A 93 18.75 8.81 5.26
C VAL A 93 18.08 7.46 5.48
N SER A 94 18.61 6.66 6.40
CA SER A 94 18.00 5.39 6.76
C SER A 94 16.75 5.59 7.62
N VAL A 95 15.74 4.75 7.40
CA VAL A 95 14.44 4.80 8.08
C VAL A 95 14.04 3.43 8.62
N GLN A 96 13.25 3.42 9.68
CA GLN A 96 12.82 2.18 10.37
C GLN A 96 11.32 1.95 10.27
N GLU A 97 10.54 3.00 10.03
CA GLU A 97 9.08 2.94 9.88
C GLU A 97 8.72 3.57 8.53
N PHE A 98 8.00 2.81 7.72
CA PHE A 98 7.64 3.17 6.36
C PHE A 98 6.42 2.37 5.90
N GLU A 99 5.86 2.72 4.75
CA GLU A 99 4.86 1.90 4.07
C GLU A 99 5.48 1.29 2.81
N VAL A 100 5.19 0.02 2.54
CA VAL A 100 5.64 -0.71 1.34
C VAL A 100 4.55 -0.69 0.28
N LEU A 101 4.93 -0.40 -0.95
CA LEU A 101 4.05 -0.53 -2.11
C LEU A 101 3.74 -2.01 -2.40
N CYS A 102 2.49 -2.41 -2.16
CA CYS A 102 1.98 -3.74 -2.48
C CYS A 102 1.02 -3.63 -3.67
N ALA A 103 1.30 -4.34 -4.76
CA ALA A 103 0.45 -4.34 -5.94
C ALA A 103 0.61 -5.66 -6.69
N ALA A 104 -0.47 -6.12 -7.32
CA ALA A 104 -0.40 -7.28 -8.20
C ALA A 104 0.38 -6.93 -9.49
N SER A 105 1.13 -7.88 -10.03
CA SER A 105 1.96 -7.65 -11.22
C SER A 105 1.15 -7.33 -12.49
N ASP A 106 -0.14 -7.64 -12.51
CA ASP A 106 -1.09 -7.30 -13.59
C ASP A 106 -1.54 -5.83 -13.55
N VAL A 107 -1.34 -5.15 -12.42
CA VAL A 107 -1.87 -3.80 -12.18
C VAL A 107 -0.86 -2.71 -12.56
N LEU A 108 0.44 -3.00 -12.42
CA LEU A 108 1.51 -2.02 -12.60
C LEU A 108 2.45 -2.43 -13.73
N GLU A 109 2.53 -1.57 -14.74
CA GLU A 109 3.51 -1.68 -15.82
C GLU A 109 4.48 -0.49 -15.78
N TRP A 110 5.76 -0.77 -16.01
CA TRP A 110 6.76 0.26 -16.24
C TRP A 110 6.64 0.83 -17.64
N VAL A 111 6.13 2.06 -17.72
CA VAL A 111 6.06 2.80 -18.98
C VAL A 111 7.26 3.72 -19.10
N SER A 112 8.11 3.49 -20.11
CA SER A 112 9.23 4.39 -20.43
C SER A 112 8.69 5.71 -20.96
N THR A 113 8.97 6.82 -20.28
CA THR A 113 8.65 8.16 -20.79
C THR A 113 9.90 9.00 -21.02
N SER A 114 9.77 10.09 -21.78
CA SER A 114 10.84 11.03 -22.11
C SER A 114 10.27 12.44 -22.19
N ASN A 115 11.10 13.47 -21.95
CA ASN A 115 10.72 14.89 -22.00
C ASN A 115 9.59 15.30 -21.03
N ASP A 116 9.70 14.90 -19.76
CA ASP A 116 8.77 15.30 -18.67
C ASP A 116 7.29 14.89 -18.88
N GLN A 117 7.04 13.98 -19.82
CA GLN A 117 5.71 13.43 -20.02
C GLN A 117 5.42 12.37 -18.96
N ILE A 118 4.68 12.77 -17.91
CA ILE A 118 4.15 11.85 -16.91
C ILE A 118 2.89 11.20 -17.51
N PRO A 119 2.79 9.86 -17.56
CA PRO A 119 1.57 9.19 -18.02
C PRO A 119 0.36 9.62 -17.19
N GLU A 120 -0.82 9.69 -17.80
CA GLU A 120 -2.07 10.07 -17.12
C GLU A 120 -2.40 9.17 -15.91
N HIS A 121 -1.88 7.95 -15.88
CA HIS A 121 -2.09 6.96 -14.82
C HIS A 121 -0.81 6.65 -14.01
N ALA A 122 0.16 7.58 -13.99
CA ALA A 122 1.36 7.41 -13.16
C ALA A 122 0.98 7.29 -11.68
N LEU A 123 1.56 6.31 -11.00
CA LEU A 123 1.26 6.05 -9.58
C LEU A 123 1.92 7.12 -8.69
N PRO A 124 1.15 7.99 -8.01
CA PRO A 124 1.71 8.85 -6.98
C PRO A 124 2.12 7.99 -5.77
N ALA A 125 3.38 8.12 -5.35
CA ALA A 125 3.96 7.46 -4.18
C ALA A 125 4.25 8.41 -3.02
N GLY A 126 4.04 9.70 -3.22
CA GLY A 126 4.21 10.68 -2.16
C GLY A 126 3.63 12.02 -2.56
N ASN A 127 3.61 12.95 -1.62
CA ASN A 127 3.14 14.31 -1.80
C ASN A 127 4.07 15.23 -1.01
N THR A 128 4.39 16.41 -1.55
CA THR A 128 5.05 17.46 -0.78
C THR A 128 4.08 18.11 0.21
N HIS A 129 4.59 18.89 1.17
CA HIS A 129 3.79 19.66 2.15
C HIS A 129 2.81 20.68 1.52
N ILE A 130 2.99 21.01 0.23
CA ILE A 130 2.06 21.84 -0.56
C ILE A 130 1.16 21.02 -1.49
N GLY A 131 1.22 19.69 -1.41
CA GLY A 131 0.35 18.76 -2.14
C GLY A 131 0.86 18.32 -3.51
N GLU A 132 2.10 18.63 -3.90
CA GLU A 132 2.63 18.20 -5.20
C GLU A 132 2.93 16.69 -5.19
N PRO A 133 2.39 15.91 -6.14
CA PRO A 133 2.59 14.47 -6.19
C PRO A 133 4.04 14.12 -6.59
N LEU A 134 4.60 13.14 -5.89
CA LEU A 134 5.86 12.46 -6.20
C LEU A 134 5.53 11.08 -6.77
N TYR A 135 6.14 10.72 -7.89
CA TYR A 135 5.82 9.50 -8.63
C TYR A 135 6.87 8.41 -8.41
N VAL A 136 6.47 7.15 -8.55
CA VAL A 136 7.40 6.02 -8.54
C VAL A 136 8.17 5.97 -9.86
N VAL A 137 9.48 5.83 -9.78
CA VAL A 137 10.36 5.55 -10.93
C VAL A 137 11.09 4.22 -10.71
N PRO A 138 11.49 3.50 -11.79
CA PRO A 138 12.27 2.27 -11.65
C PRO A 138 13.61 2.56 -11.00
N GLN A 139 14.09 1.62 -10.18
CA GLN A 139 15.32 1.77 -9.40
C GLN A 139 16.46 0.86 -9.86
#